data_AF-A0A973I477-F1
#
_entry.id   AF-A0A973I477-F1
#
_cell.length_a   1.000
_cell.length_b   1.000
_cell.length_c   1.000
_cell.angle_alpha   90.00
_cell.angle_beta   90.00
_cell.angle_gamma   90.00
#
_symmetry.space_group_name_H-M   'P 1'
#
loop_
_entity.id
_entity.type
_entity.pdbx_description
1 polymer ?
#
loop_
_entity_poly.entity_id
_entity_poly.type
_entity_poly.pdbx_seq_one_letter_code
_entity_poly.pdbx_strand_id
1 'polypeptide(L)'
;MTSNPNKPTFHTDRSRLFKDRFAKWGISAGGVMVLVALLLIFFYLLYVVQPIFESAKVDTRNSVKLQNASEVVGLGIEEQTEIAFLLGEKGNVDFYNVEKEQFGKKITTLNTELPSDVSSFASSAPFQGQYAYGLENGSVVVVAPKFLVTFPNNQRQLTPRLDYPLGDMALEVDEQGAAITKFAFSHYEDKTAVVALTADKRVIFSSFVGEENMFTGEVEWVVERTELDIEGRVDELLISPDTTRTFVRSANQIYVYDTRYPSEVEQIQLLAANEENANLVSTQLLAGANSLMLANDNGEVSQWFEVNTENGRQFQKIRAFETSKQSKLNIFTEFYRRTFFTAGANGELGIYYTTSDAKLW
;
A
#
# COMPACT_ATOMS: atom_id res chain seq x y z
N MET A 1 100.37 -11.47 -47.79
CA MET A 1 99.08 -10.85 -48.14
C MET A 1 97.98 -11.78 -47.62
N THR A 2 97.55 -11.70 -46.36
CA THR A 2 96.58 -10.76 -45.74
C THR A 2 95.18 -10.82 -46.35
N SER A 3 94.23 -11.43 -45.63
CA SER A 3 92.88 -10.86 -45.46
C SER A 3 92.23 -11.44 -44.20
N ASN A 4 91.97 -10.55 -43.24
CA ASN A 4 91.18 -10.81 -42.05
C ASN A 4 89.73 -10.41 -42.37
N PRO A 5 88.69 -11.17 -42.01
CA PRO A 5 87.32 -10.81 -42.35
C PRO A 5 86.82 -9.66 -41.47
N ASN A 6 86.28 -8.61 -42.10
CA ASN A 6 85.63 -7.49 -41.42
C ASN A 6 84.36 -7.97 -40.69
N LYS A 7 84.34 -7.82 -39.36
CA LYS A 7 83.10 -7.93 -38.58
C LYS A 7 82.29 -6.64 -38.76
N PRO A 8 81.02 -6.69 -39.20
CA PRO A 8 80.19 -5.50 -39.28
C PRO A 8 79.84 -5.01 -37.87
N THR A 9 80.27 -3.80 -37.51
CA THR A 9 79.85 -3.11 -36.29
C THR A 9 78.57 -2.33 -36.60
N PHE A 10 77.42 -2.86 -36.16
CA PHE A 10 76.16 -2.13 -36.19
C PHE A 10 76.20 -0.99 -35.16
N HIS A 11 76.37 0.24 -35.63
CA HIS A 11 76.18 1.43 -34.80
C HIS A 11 74.68 1.63 -34.55
N THR A 12 74.24 1.34 -33.33
CA THR A 12 72.86 1.59 -32.91
C THR A 12 72.61 3.09 -32.79
N ASP A 13 71.73 3.63 -33.62
CA ASP A 13 71.37 5.05 -33.64
C ASP A 13 70.78 5.48 -32.26
N ARG A 14 71.45 6.44 -31.62
CA ARG A 14 71.10 6.96 -30.29
C ARG A 14 69.69 7.55 -30.24
N SER A 15 69.20 8.10 -31.36
CA SER A 15 67.84 8.62 -31.47
C SER A 15 66.80 7.50 -31.35
N ARG A 16 67.09 6.32 -31.91
CA ARG A 16 66.22 5.14 -31.82
C ARG A 16 66.18 4.59 -30.39
N LEU A 17 67.31 4.52 -29.71
CA LEU A 17 67.39 4.06 -28.31
C LEU A 17 66.62 4.98 -27.35
N PHE A 18 66.60 6.29 -27.62
CA PHE A 18 65.81 7.24 -26.85
C PHE A 18 64.32 7.04 -27.10
N LYS A 19 63.89 6.98 -28.36
CA LYS A 19 62.48 6.72 -28.74
C LYS A 19 61.96 5.40 -28.16
N ASP A 20 62.80 4.36 -28.16
CA ASP A 20 62.46 3.04 -27.61
C ASP A 20 62.29 3.08 -26.09
N ARG A 21 63.13 3.85 -25.37
CA ARG A 21 62.95 4.07 -23.92
C ARG A 21 61.69 4.86 -23.59
N PHE A 22 61.36 5.90 -24.36
CA PHE A 22 60.14 6.68 -24.16
C PHE A 22 58.89 5.85 -24.44
N ALA A 23 58.89 5.06 -25.51
CA ALA A 23 57.80 4.15 -25.84
C ALA A 23 57.58 3.12 -24.72
N LYS A 24 58.67 2.51 -24.22
CA LYS A 24 58.59 1.55 -23.10
C LYS A 24 58.01 2.20 -21.84
N TRP A 25 58.43 3.42 -21.50
CA TRP A 25 57.91 4.13 -20.33
C TRP A 25 56.44 4.53 -20.51
N GLY A 26 56.03 4.99 -21.70
CA GLY A 26 54.65 5.32 -22.01
C GLY A 26 53.70 4.13 -21.96
N ILE A 27 54.11 2.97 -22.48
CA ILE A 27 53.32 1.73 -22.43
C ILE A 27 53.18 1.24 -20.98
N SER A 28 54.28 1.21 -20.21
CA SER A 28 54.22 0.80 -18.79
C SER A 28 53.39 1.76 -17.94
N ALA A 29 53.54 3.08 -18.12
CA ALA A 29 52.74 4.08 -17.43
C ALA A 29 51.25 3.98 -17.80
N GLY A 30 50.93 3.77 -19.08
CA GLY A 30 49.57 3.55 -19.56
C GLY A 30 48.95 2.29 -18.97
N GLY A 31 49.68 1.17 -18.94
CA GLY A 31 49.21 -0.08 -18.33
C GLY A 31 48.95 0.06 -16.83
N VAL A 32 49.83 0.74 -16.10
CA VAL A 32 49.62 1.05 -14.67
C VAL A 32 48.41 1.97 -14.47
N MET A 33 48.25 3.00 -15.30
CA MET A 33 47.10 3.90 -15.24
C MET A 33 45.78 3.16 -15.47
N VAL A 34 45.73 2.26 -16.46
CA VAL A 34 44.54 1.43 -16.73
C VAL A 34 44.24 0.50 -15.55
N LEU A 35 45.26 -0.12 -14.95
CA LEU A 35 45.08 -0.96 -13.76
C LEU A 35 44.53 -0.15 -12.58
N VAL A 36 45.09 1.03 -12.33
CA VAL A 36 44.60 1.95 -11.28
C VAL A 36 43.16 2.38 -11.57
N ALA A 37 42.82 2.70 -12.81
CA ALA A 37 41.46 3.08 -13.20
C ALA A 37 40.47 1.91 -12.99
N LEU A 38 40.84 0.68 -13.36
CA LEU A 38 40.02 -0.51 -13.11
C LEU A 38 39.81 -0.76 -11.61
N LEU A 39 40.85 -0.62 -10.79
CA LEU A 39 40.74 -0.72 -9.33
C LEU A 39 39.83 0.37 -8.76
N LEU A 40 39.96 1.62 -9.21
CA LEU A 40 39.10 2.71 -8.78
C LEU A 40 37.63 2.47 -9.16
N ILE A 41 37.36 1.97 -10.36
CA ILE A 41 36.00 1.58 -10.77
C ILE A 41 35.50 0.45 -9.87
N PHE A 42 36.32 -0.54 -9.56
CA PHE A 42 35.93 -1.64 -8.67
C PHE A 42 35.57 -1.14 -7.26
N PHE A 43 36.39 -0.28 -6.66
CA PHE A 43 36.09 0.32 -5.36
C PHE A 43 34.87 1.23 -5.41
N TYR A 44 34.69 1.99 -6.49
CA TYR A 44 33.49 2.80 -6.70
C TYR A 44 32.24 1.92 -6.76
N LEU A 45 32.28 0.81 -7.51
CA LEU A 45 31.16 -0.13 -7.56
C LEU A 45 30.88 -0.75 -6.18
N LEU A 46 31.92 -1.14 -5.42
CA LEU A 46 31.74 -1.65 -4.07
C LEU A 46 31.08 -0.63 -3.15
N TYR A 47 31.52 0.63 -3.21
CA TYR A 47 30.91 1.74 -2.47
C TYR A 47 29.44 1.97 -2.84
N VAL A 48 29.09 1.88 -4.13
CA VAL A 48 27.70 2.05 -4.60
C VAL A 48 26.82 0.87 -4.18
N VAL A 49 27.36 -0.33 -4.08
CA VAL A 49 26.61 -1.54 -3.73
C VAL A 49 26.51 -1.75 -2.21
N GLN A 50 27.48 -1.26 -1.41
CA GLN A 50 27.49 -1.40 0.05
C GLN A 50 26.12 -1.04 0.70
N PRO A 51 25.44 0.06 0.36
CA PRO A 51 24.16 0.42 0.98
C PRO A 51 23.04 -0.62 0.79
N ILE A 52 23.12 -1.49 -0.24
CA ILE A 52 22.13 -2.55 -0.47
C ILE A 52 22.19 -3.61 0.65
N PHE A 53 23.33 -3.73 1.33
CA PHE A 53 23.50 -4.66 2.45
C PHE A 53 23.22 -4.03 3.82
N GLU A 54 22.95 -2.73 3.89
CA GLU A 54 22.58 -2.07 5.14
C GLU A 54 21.13 -2.42 5.49
N SER A 55 20.87 -2.72 6.76
CA SER A 55 19.49 -2.95 7.24
C SER A 55 18.68 -1.67 7.13
N ALA A 56 17.36 -1.81 6.97
CA ALA A 56 16.48 -0.65 7.00
C ALA A 56 16.59 0.08 8.36
N LYS A 57 16.36 1.39 8.35
CA LYS A 57 16.36 2.20 9.58
C LYS A 57 15.13 3.07 9.62
N VAL A 58 14.44 3.07 10.75
CA VAL A 58 13.28 3.91 11.02
C VAL A 58 13.71 4.97 12.04
N ASP A 59 13.72 6.23 11.62
CA ASP A 59 14.06 7.38 12.46
C ASP A 59 12.83 8.29 12.63
N THR A 60 12.53 8.68 13.87
CA THR A 60 11.47 9.66 14.14
C THR A 60 11.92 11.04 13.65
N ARG A 61 11.23 11.58 12.64
CA ARG A 61 11.55 12.91 12.09
C ARG A 61 11.04 14.05 12.96
N ASN A 62 9.77 14.01 13.36
CA ASN A 62 9.08 15.01 14.17
C ASN A 62 7.91 14.36 14.92
N SER A 63 7.37 15.03 15.95
CA SER A 63 6.20 14.56 16.69
C SER A 63 5.27 15.71 17.04
N VAL A 64 3.96 15.54 16.84
CA VAL A 64 2.92 16.48 17.28
C VAL A 64 1.95 15.75 18.21
N LYS A 65 1.53 16.43 19.28
CA LYS A 65 0.46 15.94 20.15
C LYS A 65 -0.86 16.53 19.70
N LEU A 66 -1.83 15.68 19.41
CA LEU A 66 -3.19 16.06 19.08
C LEU A 66 -4.03 16.16 20.36
N GLN A 67 -4.87 17.18 20.48
CA GLN A 67 -5.75 17.34 21.64
C GLN A 67 -6.89 16.30 21.62
N ASN A 68 -7.46 16.04 20.44
CA ASN A 68 -8.59 15.12 20.25
C ASN A 68 -8.17 13.85 19.50
N ALA A 69 -7.06 13.24 19.91
CA ALA A 69 -6.53 12.05 19.23
C ALA A 69 -7.54 10.87 19.20
N SER A 70 -8.42 10.78 20.20
CA SER A 70 -9.46 9.74 20.28
C SER A 70 -10.57 9.88 19.23
N GLU A 71 -10.76 11.09 18.69
CA GLU A 71 -11.78 11.35 17.67
C GLU A 71 -11.24 11.09 16.25
N VAL A 72 -9.95 10.76 16.09
CA VAL A 72 -9.34 10.55 14.77
C VAL A 72 -9.56 9.10 14.33
N VAL A 73 -10.26 8.94 13.21
CA VAL A 73 -10.57 7.64 12.59
C VAL A 73 -9.70 7.32 11.39
N GLY A 74 -9.09 8.33 10.77
CA GLY A 74 -8.19 8.17 9.62
C GLY A 74 -7.09 9.22 9.56
N LEU A 75 -5.99 8.88 8.90
CA LEU A 75 -4.85 9.75 8.68
C LEU A 75 -4.29 9.48 7.28
N GLY A 76 -3.88 10.54 6.59
CA GLY A 76 -3.07 10.42 5.40
C GLY A 76 -2.13 11.60 5.22
N ILE A 77 -1.24 11.47 4.23
CA ILE A 77 -0.26 12.48 3.86
C ILE A 77 -0.28 12.66 2.35
N GLU A 78 -0.13 13.90 1.91
CA GLU A 78 0.03 14.25 0.50
C GLU A 78 1.35 13.70 -0.06
N GLU A 79 1.39 13.44 -1.36
CA GLU A 79 2.50 12.76 -2.07
C GLU A 79 3.87 13.40 -1.85
N GLN A 80 3.95 14.73 -1.77
CA GLN A 80 5.20 15.46 -1.53
C GLN A 80 5.53 15.64 -0.05
N THR A 81 4.71 15.06 0.84
CA THR A 81 4.90 15.10 2.30
C THR A 81 4.89 16.51 2.89
N GLU A 82 4.08 17.40 2.31
CA GLU A 82 3.95 18.80 2.76
C GLU A 82 2.72 19.01 3.66
N ILE A 83 1.62 18.31 3.37
CA ILE A 83 0.36 18.41 4.11
C ILE A 83 -0.10 17.02 4.54
N ALA A 84 -0.41 16.87 5.82
CA ALA A 84 -1.14 15.72 6.35
C ALA A 84 -2.60 16.09 6.61
N PHE A 85 -3.48 15.09 6.58
CA PHE A 85 -4.89 15.26 6.93
C PHE A 85 -5.31 14.20 7.94
N LEU A 86 -6.17 14.61 8.87
CA LEU A 86 -6.79 13.75 9.88
C LEU A 86 -8.30 13.74 9.65
N LEU A 87 -8.88 12.55 9.54
CA LEU A 87 -10.32 12.35 9.47
C LEU A 87 -10.85 12.11 10.88
N GLY A 88 -11.83 12.91 11.27
CA GLY A 88 -12.51 12.83 12.56
C GLY A 88 -13.76 11.96 12.49
N GLU A 89 -14.15 11.38 13.62
CA GLU A 89 -15.28 10.47 13.76
C GLU A 89 -16.64 11.11 13.38
N LYS A 90 -16.71 12.45 13.31
CA LYS A 90 -17.93 13.20 12.97
C LYS A 90 -17.91 13.78 11.54
N GLY A 91 -16.98 13.37 10.70
CA GLY A 91 -16.86 13.87 9.33
C GLY A 91 -16.03 15.15 9.17
N ASN A 92 -15.42 15.67 10.23
CA ASN A 92 -14.46 16.76 10.09
C ASN A 92 -13.12 16.25 9.56
N VAL A 93 -12.48 17.00 8.67
CA VAL A 93 -11.17 16.70 8.10
C VAL A 93 -10.22 17.87 8.37
N ASP A 94 -9.24 17.63 9.24
CA ASP A 94 -8.26 18.63 9.66
C ASP A 94 -6.97 18.48 8.85
N PHE A 95 -6.52 19.57 8.23
CA PHE A 95 -5.28 19.60 7.45
C PHE A 95 -4.16 20.28 8.23
N TYR A 96 -2.97 19.70 8.23
CA TYR A 96 -1.80 20.16 8.97
C TYR A 96 -0.58 20.25 8.07
N ASN A 97 0.23 21.29 8.25
CA ASN A 97 1.53 21.37 7.60
C ASN A 97 2.50 20.38 8.29
N VAL A 98 3.21 19.59 7.48
CA VAL A 98 4.21 18.61 7.94
C VAL A 98 5.62 18.91 7.41
N GLU A 99 5.79 20.05 6.74
CA GLU A 99 7.11 20.61 6.43
C GLU A 99 7.81 21.08 7.69
N LYS A 100 9.15 21.08 7.67
CA LYS A 100 9.97 21.27 8.87
C LYS A 100 9.71 22.60 9.60
N GLU A 101 9.49 23.69 8.86
CA GLU A 101 9.35 25.03 9.44
C GLU A 101 7.97 25.30 10.05
N GLN A 102 6.94 24.63 9.53
CA GLN A 102 5.54 24.82 9.94
C GLN A 102 4.91 23.54 10.50
N PHE A 103 5.74 22.56 10.86
CA PHE A 103 5.30 21.25 11.31
C PHE A 103 4.26 21.35 12.44
N GLY A 104 3.13 20.67 12.26
CA GLY A 104 2.04 20.60 13.22
C GLY A 104 1.14 21.83 13.26
N LYS A 105 1.36 22.85 12.41
CA LYS A 105 0.43 23.97 12.28
C LYS A 105 -0.80 23.52 11.48
N LYS A 106 -1.98 23.71 12.07
CA LYS A 106 -3.27 23.48 11.40
C LYS A 106 -3.44 24.51 10.28
N ILE A 107 -3.71 24.03 9.07
CA ILE A 107 -3.98 24.84 7.88
C ILE A 107 -5.46 25.23 7.85
N THR A 108 -6.35 24.22 7.91
CA THR A 108 -7.79 24.41 7.85
C THR A 108 -8.53 23.16 8.36
N THR A 109 -9.84 23.30 8.58
CA THR A 109 -10.80 22.20 8.78
C THR A 109 -11.84 22.28 7.67
N LEU A 110 -12.11 21.16 7.03
CA LEU A 110 -13.24 20.99 6.12
C LEU A 110 -14.21 19.98 6.74
N ASN A 111 -15.51 20.13 6.52
CA ASN A 111 -16.51 19.17 6.99
C ASN A 111 -17.10 18.44 5.80
N THR A 112 -17.29 17.13 5.94
CA THR A 112 -18.03 16.34 4.96
C THR A 112 -19.53 16.61 5.07
N GLU A 113 -20.20 16.58 3.94
CA GLU A 113 -21.66 16.66 3.89
C GLU A 113 -22.23 15.26 4.15
N LEU A 114 -22.87 15.08 5.30
CA LEU A 114 -23.41 13.80 5.74
C LEU A 114 -24.92 13.94 6.02
N PRO A 115 -25.78 13.07 5.46
CA PRO A 115 -27.23 13.15 5.68
C PRO A 115 -27.69 12.61 7.04
N SER A 116 -26.81 11.97 7.81
CA SER A 116 -27.10 11.33 9.09
C SER A 116 -25.81 11.24 9.93
N ASP A 117 -25.94 10.91 11.21
CA ASP A 117 -24.81 10.80 12.13
C ASP A 117 -23.90 9.61 11.76
N VAL A 118 -22.60 9.78 11.98
CA VAL A 118 -21.60 8.75 11.70
C VAL A 118 -21.67 7.64 12.74
N SER A 119 -21.71 6.40 12.28
CA SER A 119 -21.67 5.19 13.12
C SER A 119 -20.45 4.30 12.86
N SER A 120 -19.80 4.44 11.71
CA SER A 120 -18.56 3.73 11.39
C SER A 120 -17.71 4.44 10.34
N PHE A 121 -16.47 3.97 10.17
CA PHE A 121 -15.50 4.52 9.23
C PHE A 121 -14.75 3.39 8.52
N ALA A 122 -14.39 3.61 7.25
CA ALA A 122 -13.51 2.72 6.49
C ALA A 122 -12.58 3.51 5.57
N SER A 123 -11.43 2.93 5.27
CA SER A 123 -10.51 3.39 4.22
C SER A 123 -10.48 2.39 3.08
N SER A 124 -10.38 2.87 1.84
CA SER A 124 -10.15 2.01 0.69
C SER A 124 -8.68 1.55 0.62
N ALA A 125 -8.32 0.85 -0.46
CA ALA A 125 -6.92 0.47 -0.67
C ALA A 125 -6.03 1.73 -0.76
N PRO A 126 -4.79 1.72 -0.23
CA PRO A 126 -3.98 2.93 -0.12
C PRO A 126 -3.80 3.70 -1.42
N PHE A 127 -3.67 3.00 -2.55
CA PHE A 127 -3.49 3.62 -3.88
C PHE A 127 -4.74 4.34 -4.42
N GLN A 128 -5.95 4.02 -3.92
CA GLN A 128 -7.17 4.74 -4.26
C GLN A 128 -7.28 6.03 -3.46
N GLY A 129 -6.77 6.04 -2.21
CA GLY A 129 -6.74 7.22 -1.35
C GLY A 129 -8.15 7.76 -1.03
N GLN A 130 -9.13 6.87 -0.89
CA GLN A 130 -10.51 7.21 -0.57
C GLN A 130 -10.84 6.74 0.84
N TYR A 131 -11.76 7.45 1.47
CA TYR A 131 -12.28 7.16 2.80
C TYR A 131 -13.79 7.20 2.76
N ALA A 132 -14.45 6.59 3.73
CA ALA A 132 -15.89 6.61 3.78
C ALA A 132 -16.40 6.62 5.22
N TYR A 133 -17.58 7.21 5.39
CA TYR A 133 -18.34 7.23 6.64
C TYR A 133 -19.61 6.42 6.47
N GLY A 134 -19.79 5.42 7.33
CA GLY A 134 -21.04 4.67 7.46
C GLY A 134 -21.94 5.35 8.47
N LEU A 135 -23.23 5.46 8.15
CA LEU A 135 -24.17 6.33 8.85
C LEU A 135 -25.26 5.55 9.58
N GLU A 136 -25.91 6.20 10.54
CA GLU A 136 -26.99 5.60 11.34
C GLU A 136 -28.23 5.21 10.53
N ASN A 137 -28.43 5.83 9.37
CA ASN A 137 -29.54 5.58 8.45
C ASN A 137 -29.28 4.48 7.40
N GLY A 138 -28.22 3.68 7.55
CA GLY A 138 -27.90 2.60 6.61
C GLY A 138 -27.19 3.04 5.32
N SER A 139 -26.75 4.29 5.22
CA SER A 139 -26.01 4.80 4.06
C SER A 139 -24.50 4.97 4.31
N VAL A 140 -23.73 5.06 3.23
CA VAL A 140 -22.28 5.29 3.23
C VAL A 140 -21.94 6.46 2.32
N VAL A 141 -21.13 7.40 2.81
CA VAL A 141 -20.63 8.55 2.03
C VAL A 141 -19.14 8.39 1.79
N VAL A 142 -18.71 8.40 0.52
CA VAL A 142 -17.31 8.29 0.12
C VAL A 142 -16.71 9.67 -0.09
N VAL A 143 -15.56 9.92 0.53
CA VAL A 143 -14.84 11.19 0.49
C VAL A 143 -13.37 10.98 0.18
N ALA A 144 -12.78 11.92 -0.56
CA ALA A 144 -11.37 11.91 -0.92
C ALA A 144 -10.74 13.27 -0.61
N PRO A 145 -9.88 13.37 0.42
CA PRO A 145 -9.03 14.53 0.61
C PRO A 145 -8.10 14.72 -0.60
N LYS A 146 -8.18 15.89 -1.23
CA LYS A 146 -7.39 16.25 -2.43
C LYS A 146 -6.78 17.64 -2.26
N PHE A 147 -5.85 17.97 -3.14
CA PHE A 147 -5.09 19.22 -3.09
C PHE A 147 -5.13 19.90 -4.45
N LEU A 148 -5.67 21.12 -4.49
CA LEU A 148 -5.63 21.95 -5.68
C LEU A 148 -4.27 22.63 -5.77
N VAL A 149 -3.55 22.39 -6.86
CA VAL A 149 -2.28 23.05 -7.17
C VAL A 149 -2.56 24.33 -7.93
N THR A 150 -2.14 25.47 -7.38
CA THR A 150 -2.19 26.78 -8.05
C THR A 150 -0.83 27.46 -8.04
N PHE A 151 -0.64 28.47 -8.89
CA PHE A 151 0.63 29.21 -9.01
C PHE A 151 0.47 30.73 -8.86
N PRO A 152 -0.10 31.24 -7.75
CA PRO A 152 -0.18 32.67 -7.51
C PRO A 152 1.23 33.28 -7.47
N ASN A 153 1.45 34.37 -8.22
CA ASN A 153 2.75 35.05 -8.31
C ASN A 153 3.91 34.11 -8.69
N ASN A 154 3.64 33.09 -9.51
CA ASN A 154 4.63 32.10 -9.95
C ASN A 154 5.22 31.25 -8.80
N GLN A 155 4.50 31.13 -7.69
CA GLN A 155 4.82 30.26 -6.56
C GLN A 155 3.76 29.18 -6.41
N ARG A 156 4.19 27.92 -6.28
CA ARG A 156 3.29 26.77 -6.11
C ARG A 156 2.59 26.88 -4.75
N GLN A 157 1.27 26.74 -4.76
CA GLN A 157 0.44 26.68 -3.55
C GLN A 157 -0.50 25.48 -3.63
N LEU A 158 -0.51 24.68 -2.55
CA LEU A 158 -1.46 23.59 -2.35
C LEU A 158 -2.63 24.08 -1.48
N THR A 159 -3.84 23.95 -2.00
CA THR A 159 -5.07 24.25 -1.24
C THR A 159 -5.83 22.96 -0.97
N PRO A 160 -6.00 22.56 0.31
CA PRO A 160 -6.84 21.43 0.67
C PRO A 160 -8.28 21.56 0.19
N ARG A 161 -8.86 20.45 -0.29
CA ARG A 161 -10.27 20.31 -0.60
C ARG A 161 -10.76 18.89 -0.31
N LEU A 162 -12.07 18.72 -0.19
CA LEU A 162 -12.72 17.42 -0.16
C LEU A 162 -13.39 17.20 -1.52
N ASP A 163 -13.00 16.13 -2.19
CA ASP A 163 -13.67 15.64 -3.39
C ASP A 163 -14.61 14.50 -2.99
N TYR A 164 -15.73 14.37 -3.71
CA TYR A 164 -16.66 13.28 -3.57
C TYR A 164 -16.62 12.45 -4.86
N PRO A 165 -15.90 11.31 -4.88
CA PRO A 165 -15.69 10.54 -6.11
C PRO A 165 -16.99 10.08 -6.78
N LEU A 166 -18.07 9.96 -6.00
CA LEU A 166 -19.39 9.51 -6.44
C LEU A 166 -20.40 10.67 -6.51
N GLY A 167 -19.92 11.92 -6.48
CA GLY A 167 -20.76 13.11 -6.28
C GLY A 167 -21.32 13.20 -4.86
N ASP A 168 -22.30 14.08 -4.64
CA ASP A 168 -22.90 14.35 -3.33
C ASP A 168 -23.85 13.23 -2.85
N MET A 169 -23.69 12.02 -3.38
CA MET A 169 -24.57 10.88 -3.14
C MET A 169 -24.16 10.09 -1.91
N ALA A 170 -25.12 9.85 -1.03
CA ALA A 170 -25.01 8.82 0.00
C ALA A 170 -25.46 7.49 -0.59
N LEU A 171 -24.57 6.49 -0.57
CA LEU A 171 -24.86 5.15 -1.04
C LEU A 171 -25.74 4.45 -0.02
N GLU A 172 -27.01 4.19 -0.34
CA GLU A 172 -27.92 3.45 0.53
C GLU A 172 -27.50 1.98 0.56
N VAL A 173 -26.75 1.56 1.59
CA VAL A 173 -26.23 0.18 1.67
C VAL A 173 -27.30 -0.77 2.19
N ASP A 174 -28.06 -0.37 3.20
CA ASP A 174 -29.19 -1.11 3.74
C ASP A 174 -30.52 -0.35 3.54
N GLU A 175 -31.42 -0.93 2.76
CA GLU A 175 -32.76 -0.38 2.49
C GLU A 175 -33.64 -0.33 3.74
N GLN A 176 -33.34 -1.16 4.75
CA GLN A 176 -34.06 -1.14 6.03
C GLN A 176 -33.60 0.01 6.94
N GLY A 177 -32.54 0.72 6.56
CA GLY A 177 -32.02 1.88 7.27
C GLY A 177 -31.34 1.55 8.61
N ALA A 178 -30.89 0.31 8.81
CA ALA A 178 -30.14 -0.05 10.01
C ALA A 178 -28.74 0.56 9.97
N ALA A 179 -28.28 1.11 11.10
CA ALA A 179 -26.97 1.75 11.22
C ALA A 179 -25.82 0.85 10.76
N ILE A 180 -24.88 1.41 10.00
CA ILE A 180 -23.70 0.70 9.50
C ILE A 180 -22.64 0.69 10.61
N THR A 181 -22.44 -0.45 11.27
CA THR A 181 -21.52 -0.55 12.42
C THR A 181 -20.08 -0.88 12.04
N LYS A 182 -19.88 -1.50 10.88
CA LYS A 182 -18.57 -1.82 10.29
C LYS A 182 -18.76 -2.04 8.81
N PHE A 183 -17.81 -1.63 7.99
CA PHE A 183 -17.88 -1.90 6.56
C PHE A 183 -16.49 -1.87 5.92
N ALA A 184 -16.41 -2.38 4.70
CA ALA A 184 -15.31 -2.15 3.78
C ALA A 184 -15.89 -1.77 2.42
N PHE A 185 -15.16 -0.97 1.66
CA PHE A 185 -15.59 -0.54 0.34
C PHE A 185 -14.43 -0.47 -0.65
N SER A 186 -14.76 -0.57 -1.93
CA SER A 186 -13.84 -0.26 -3.01
C SER A 186 -14.60 0.36 -4.18
N HIS A 187 -13.91 1.23 -4.89
CA HIS A 187 -14.38 1.81 -6.14
C HIS A 187 -13.40 1.47 -7.27
N TYR A 188 -13.90 0.78 -8.28
CA TYR A 188 -13.13 0.35 -9.44
C TYR A 188 -13.91 0.65 -10.72
N GLU A 189 -13.33 1.45 -11.60
CA GLU A 189 -13.97 1.93 -12.82
C GLU A 189 -15.29 2.67 -12.50
N ASP A 190 -16.43 2.12 -12.90
CA ASP A 190 -17.79 2.64 -12.68
C ASP A 190 -18.54 1.95 -11.54
N LYS A 191 -17.91 0.93 -10.93
CA LYS A 191 -18.51 0.11 -9.86
C LYS A 191 -17.96 0.51 -8.50
N THR A 192 -18.87 0.83 -7.59
CA THR A 192 -18.58 0.92 -6.15
C THR A 192 -19.22 -0.27 -5.45
N ALA A 193 -18.44 -1.00 -4.66
CA ALA A 193 -18.95 -2.10 -3.86
C ALA A 193 -18.68 -1.86 -2.37
N VAL A 194 -19.66 -2.19 -1.55
CA VAL A 194 -19.62 -2.06 -0.10
C VAL A 194 -20.04 -3.39 0.53
N VAL A 195 -19.27 -3.88 1.48
CA VAL A 195 -19.71 -4.95 2.40
C VAL A 195 -19.85 -4.35 3.79
N ALA A 196 -21.01 -4.50 4.41
CA ALA A 196 -21.34 -3.85 5.67
C ALA A 196 -21.95 -4.82 6.67
N LEU A 197 -21.64 -4.59 7.95
CA LEU A 197 -22.32 -5.16 9.10
C LEU A 197 -23.26 -4.11 9.68
N THR A 198 -24.55 -4.39 9.65
CA THR A 198 -25.61 -3.53 10.19
C THR A 198 -25.81 -3.75 11.69
N ALA A 199 -26.45 -2.80 12.37
CA ALA A 199 -26.72 -2.87 13.82
C ALA A 199 -27.63 -4.04 14.23
N ASP A 200 -28.46 -4.54 13.32
CA ASP A 200 -29.28 -5.75 13.49
C ASP A 200 -28.54 -7.06 13.17
N LYS A 201 -27.22 -6.97 12.93
CA LYS A 201 -26.26 -8.08 12.73
C LYS A 201 -26.34 -8.80 11.39
N ARG A 202 -26.95 -8.18 10.37
CA ARG A 202 -26.88 -8.68 8.99
C ARG A 202 -25.56 -8.26 8.35
N VAL A 203 -25.00 -9.11 7.49
CA VAL A 203 -23.89 -8.75 6.62
C VAL A 203 -24.45 -8.56 5.22
N ILE A 204 -24.31 -7.37 4.66
CA ILE A 204 -24.87 -7.03 3.36
C ILE A 204 -23.75 -6.64 2.41
N PHE A 205 -23.71 -7.26 1.24
CA PHE A 205 -22.95 -6.80 0.10
C PHE A 205 -23.86 -5.96 -0.79
N SER A 206 -23.42 -4.74 -1.12
CA SER A 206 -24.14 -3.81 -2.00
C SER A 206 -23.20 -3.32 -3.10
N SER A 207 -23.65 -3.38 -4.34
CA SER A 207 -22.93 -2.89 -5.51
C SER A 207 -23.71 -1.78 -6.19
N PHE A 208 -23.02 -0.70 -6.52
CA PHE A 208 -23.54 0.49 -7.18
C PHE A 208 -22.78 0.66 -8.49
N VAL A 209 -23.46 0.53 -9.62
CA VAL A 209 -22.88 0.68 -10.97
C VAL A 209 -23.53 1.88 -11.63
N GLY A 210 -22.72 2.84 -12.07
CA GLY A 210 -23.20 4.00 -12.80
C GLY A 210 -23.41 3.66 -14.27
N GLU A 211 -24.66 3.64 -14.74
CA GLU A 211 -25.01 3.44 -16.14
C GLU A 211 -25.48 4.76 -16.77
N GLU A 212 -24.96 5.11 -17.95
CA GLU A 212 -25.43 6.29 -18.68
C GLU A 212 -26.78 5.98 -19.34
N ASN A 213 -27.81 6.74 -18.99
CA ASN A 213 -29.12 6.64 -19.62
C ASN A 213 -29.02 7.12 -21.07
N MET A 214 -29.22 6.19 -22.01
CA MET A 214 -29.07 6.43 -23.46
C MET A 214 -30.02 7.51 -24.03
N PHE A 215 -31.08 7.88 -23.31
CA PHE A 215 -32.04 8.90 -23.75
C PHE A 215 -31.74 10.28 -23.17
N THR A 216 -31.32 10.35 -21.90
CA THR A 216 -31.09 11.63 -21.20
C THR A 216 -29.62 12.02 -21.12
N GLY A 217 -28.69 11.06 -21.25
CA GLY A 217 -27.26 11.23 -20.97
C GLY A 217 -26.95 11.38 -19.48
N GLU A 218 -27.93 11.17 -18.61
CA GLU A 218 -27.76 11.23 -17.16
C GLU A 218 -27.26 9.88 -16.63
N VAL A 219 -26.40 9.89 -15.63
CA VAL A 219 -25.93 8.66 -14.97
C VAL A 219 -27.00 8.20 -13.98
N GLU A 220 -27.55 7.01 -14.20
CA GLU A 220 -28.43 6.30 -13.28
C GLU A 220 -27.64 5.22 -12.55
N TRP A 221 -27.89 5.03 -11.26
CA TRP A 221 -27.22 4.00 -10.46
C TRP A 221 -28.06 2.74 -10.39
N VAL A 222 -27.52 1.64 -10.91
CA VAL A 222 -28.06 0.31 -10.71
C VAL A 222 -27.49 -0.25 -9.42
N VAL A 223 -28.37 -0.63 -8.50
CA VAL A 223 -27.99 -1.12 -7.17
C VAL A 223 -28.42 -2.57 -7.00
N GLU A 224 -27.47 -3.43 -6.68
CA GLU A 224 -27.69 -4.85 -6.37
C GLU A 224 -27.25 -5.10 -4.94
N ARG A 225 -28.07 -5.83 -4.17
CA ARG A 225 -27.83 -6.11 -2.76
C ARG A 225 -27.99 -7.59 -2.46
N THR A 226 -27.09 -8.14 -1.67
CA THR A 226 -27.12 -9.55 -1.25
C THR A 226 -26.78 -9.63 0.22
N GLU A 227 -27.64 -10.27 1.01
CA GLU A 227 -27.31 -10.64 2.39
C GLU A 227 -26.38 -11.87 2.38
N LEU A 228 -25.25 -11.76 3.08
CA LEU A 228 -24.25 -12.82 3.20
C LEU A 228 -24.52 -13.62 4.47
N ASP A 229 -24.71 -14.93 4.32
CA ASP A 229 -24.92 -15.83 5.45
C ASP A 229 -23.59 -16.12 6.17
N ILE A 230 -23.43 -15.53 7.36
CA ILE A 230 -22.22 -15.62 8.18
C ILE A 230 -22.58 -16.17 9.56
N GLU A 231 -21.98 -17.28 9.95
CA GLU A 231 -22.15 -17.80 11.31
C GLU A 231 -21.25 -17.05 12.30
N GLY A 232 -21.82 -16.65 13.43
CA GLY A 232 -21.06 -16.12 14.58
C GLY A 232 -20.87 -14.61 14.57
N ARG A 233 -19.73 -14.15 15.10
CA ARG A 233 -19.42 -12.72 15.24
C ARG A 233 -18.59 -12.24 14.05
N VAL A 234 -18.87 -11.03 13.56
CA VAL A 234 -18.10 -10.44 12.45
C VAL A 234 -16.98 -9.56 12.99
N ASP A 235 -15.76 -10.04 12.90
CA ASP A 235 -14.58 -9.39 13.43
C ASP A 235 -13.95 -8.39 12.43
N GLU A 236 -13.88 -8.72 11.15
CA GLU A 236 -13.33 -7.85 10.08
C GLU A 236 -14.07 -8.06 8.75
N LEU A 237 -14.10 -7.01 7.93
CA LEU A 237 -14.67 -7.01 6.58
C LEU A 237 -13.60 -6.47 5.64
N LEU A 238 -13.40 -7.12 4.50
CA LEU A 238 -12.47 -6.68 3.46
C LEU A 238 -13.12 -6.86 2.09
N ILE A 239 -12.77 -5.99 1.16
CA ILE A 239 -13.16 -6.11 -0.24
C ILE A 239 -11.94 -5.87 -1.12
N SER A 240 -11.82 -6.65 -2.18
CA SER A 240 -10.72 -6.50 -3.13
C SER A 240 -10.83 -5.16 -3.85
N PRO A 241 -9.69 -4.49 -4.14
CA PRO A 241 -9.68 -3.24 -4.87
C PRO A 241 -10.42 -3.27 -6.22
N ASP A 242 -10.47 -4.42 -6.90
CA ASP A 242 -11.21 -4.62 -8.16
C ASP A 242 -12.68 -5.00 -7.95
N THR A 243 -13.17 -5.03 -6.71
CA THR A 243 -14.54 -5.41 -6.28
C THR A 243 -14.93 -6.87 -6.54
N THR A 244 -14.01 -7.72 -7.00
CA THR A 244 -14.33 -9.11 -7.40
C THR A 244 -14.37 -10.11 -6.25
N ARG A 245 -13.82 -9.78 -5.08
CA ARG A 245 -13.78 -10.65 -3.90
C ARG A 245 -14.17 -9.88 -2.66
N THR A 246 -14.99 -10.51 -1.84
CA THR A 246 -15.34 -10.03 -0.50
C THR A 246 -14.94 -11.06 0.54
N PHE A 247 -14.35 -10.60 1.64
CA PHE A 247 -13.88 -11.45 2.72
C PHE A 247 -14.53 -11.00 4.02
N VAL A 248 -15.07 -11.97 4.76
CA VAL A 248 -15.66 -11.75 6.08
C VAL A 248 -14.93 -12.63 7.09
N ARG A 249 -14.34 -12.01 8.11
CA ARG A 249 -13.73 -12.74 9.22
C ARG A 249 -14.74 -12.96 10.33
N SER A 250 -14.94 -14.22 10.68
CA SER A 250 -15.65 -14.65 11.88
C SER A 250 -14.72 -15.48 12.75
N ALA A 251 -14.21 -14.88 13.83
CA ALA A 251 -13.17 -15.46 14.68
C ALA A 251 -11.95 -15.97 13.86
N ASN A 252 -11.79 -17.28 13.78
CA ASN A 252 -10.69 -17.99 13.10
C ASN A 252 -11.07 -18.48 11.69
N GLN A 253 -12.27 -18.12 11.23
CA GLN A 253 -12.76 -18.46 9.90
C GLN A 253 -12.77 -17.24 8.99
N ILE A 254 -12.47 -17.45 7.71
CA ILE A 254 -12.63 -16.46 6.66
C ILE A 254 -13.61 -17.00 5.63
N TYR A 255 -14.74 -16.31 5.48
CA TYR A 255 -15.70 -16.52 4.41
C TYR A 255 -15.20 -15.74 3.20
N VAL A 256 -15.10 -16.41 2.05
CA VAL A 256 -14.68 -15.83 0.78
C VAL A 256 -15.85 -15.89 -0.19
N TYR A 257 -16.24 -14.72 -0.69
CA TYR A 257 -17.30 -14.58 -1.68
C TYR A 257 -16.73 -14.12 -3.03
N ASP A 258 -17.23 -14.70 -4.12
CA ASP A 258 -17.09 -14.11 -5.45
C ASP A 258 -18.16 -13.03 -5.59
N THR A 259 -17.71 -11.78 -5.77
CA THR A 259 -18.56 -10.59 -5.92
C THR A 259 -18.33 -9.89 -7.24
N ARG A 260 -17.72 -10.60 -8.21
CA ARG A 260 -17.47 -10.08 -9.57
C ARG A 260 -18.79 -9.66 -10.22
N TYR A 261 -19.79 -10.52 -10.15
CA TYR A 261 -21.13 -10.29 -10.67
C TYR A 261 -22.10 -10.04 -9.50
N PRO A 262 -22.57 -8.80 -9.29
CA PRO A 262 -23.40 -8.45 -8.14
C PRO A 262 -24.73 -9.20 -8.05
N SER A 263 -25.27 -9.66 -9.18
CA SER A 263 -26.49 -10.46 -9.25
C SER A 263 -26.29 -11.93 -8.84
N GLU A 264 -25.05 -12.40 -8.75
CA GLU A 264 -24.67 -13.80 -8.53
C GLU A 264 -23.55 -13.89 -7.47
N VAL A 265 -23.79 -13.30 -6.30
CA VAL A 265 -22.84 -13.39 -5.19
C VAL A 265 -22.88 -14.78 -4.58
N GLU A 266 -21.73 -15.46 -4.60
CA GLU A 266 -21.60 -16.84 -4.11
C GLU A 266 -20.46 -16.97 -3.11
N GLN A 267 -20.69 -17.75 -2.03
CA GLN A 267 -19.63 -18.19 -1.15
C GLN A 267 -18.79 -19.27 -1.85
N ILE A 268 -17.57 -18.94 -2.24
CA ILE A 268 -16.68 -19.86 -2.95
C ILE A 268 -15.79 -20.68 -2.00
N GLN A 269 -15.55 -20.18 -0.78
CA GLN A 269 -14.69 -20.87 0.18
C GLN A 269 -14.96 -20.43 1.63
N LEU A 270 -14.85 -21.39 2.55
CA LEU A 270 -14.73 -21.13 3.98
C LEU A 270 -13.36 -21.63 4.45
N LEU A 271 -12.49 -20.72 4.86
CA LEU A 271 -11.14 -21.03 5.31
C LEU A 271 -11.11 -21.21 6.83
N ALA A 272 -10.58 -22.34 7.30
CA ALA A 272 -10.00 -22.41 8.64
C ALA A 272 -8.61 -21.76 8.58
N ALA A 273 -8.57 -20.48 8.96
CA ALA A 273 -7.48 -19.56 8.59
C ALA A 273 -6.43 -19.37 9.68
N ASN A 274 -6.68 -19.87 10.89
CA ASN A 274 -5.74 -19.76 11.99
C ASN A 274 -4.66 -20.83 11.92
N GLU A 275 -3.48 -20.48 12.43
CA GLU A 275 -2.43 -21.46 12.65
C GLU A 275 -2.74 -22.41 13.81
N GLU A 276 -2.06 -23.55 13.81
CA GLU A 276 -2.23 -24.56 14.84
C GLU A 276 -1.97 -23.97 16.24
N ASN A 277 -2.94 -24.12 17.15
CA ASN A 277 -2.90 -23.58 18.51
C ASN A 277 -2.76 -22.05 18.59
N ALA A 278 -3.20 -21.32 17.55
CA ALA A 278 -3.21 -19.87 17.50
C ALA A 278 -4.60 -19.32 17.14
N ASN A 279 -4.83 -18.04 17.42
CA ASN A 279 -6.03 -17.32 16.97
C ASN A 279 -5.69 -16.25 15.96
N LEU A 280 -6.60 -16.05 15.01
CA LEU A 280 -6.51 -15.00 14.02
C LEU A 280 -6.85 -13.65 14.66
N VAL A 281 -5.90 -12.72 14.63
CA VAL A 281 -6.03 -11.41 15.29
C VAL A 281 -6.26 -10.26 14.32
N SER A 282 -5.80 -10.36 13.08
CA SER A 282 -6.03 -9.33 12.06
C SER A 282 -5.90 -9.90 10.65
N THR A 283 -6.56 -9.25 9.70
CA THR A 283 -6.53 -9.58 8.29
C THR A 283 -6.39 -8.33 7.44
N GLN A 284 -5.66 -8.44 6.33
CA GLN A 284 -5.41 -7.31 5.43
C GLN A 284 -5.16 -7.80 4.00
N LEU A 285 -5.62 -7.06 3.00
CA LEU A 285 -5.27 -7.32 1.60
C LEU A 285 -3.97 -6.63 1.20
N LEU A 286 -3.07 -7.34 0.51
CA LEU A 286 -1.88 -6.74 -0.11
C LEU A 286 -2.21 -5.89 -1.34
N ALA A 287 -1.26 -5.02 -1.69
CA ALA A 287 -1.28 -4.25 -2.93
C ALA A 287 -1.52 -5.16 -4.15
N GLY A 288 -2.46 -4.75 -5.01
CA GLY A 288 -2.86 -5.52 -6.18
C GLY A 288 -3.94 -6.58 -5.92
N ALA A 289 -4.61 -6.54 -4.77
CA ALA A 289 -5.87 -7.25 -4.49
C ALA A 289 -5.84 -8.79 -4.43
N ASN A 290 -4.74 -9.42 -4.85
CA ASN A 290 -4.68 -10.87 -5.07
C ASN A 290 -4.17 -11.66 -3.87
N SER A 291 -3.88 -11.03 -2.73
CA SER A 291 -3.34 -11.74 -1.58
C SER A 291 -3.94 -11.25 -0.28
N LEU A 292 -4.43 -12.20 0.50
CA LEU A 292 -4.95 -12.03 1.84
C LEU A 292 -3.84 -12.35 2.84
N MET A 293 -3.57 -11.41 3.73
CA MET A 293 -2.63 -11.55 4.84
C MET A 293 -3.40 -11.85 6.11
N LEU A 294 -2.96 -12.86 6.85
CA LEU A 294 -3.60 -13.37 8.06
C LEU A 294 -2.58 -13.33 9.21
N ALA A 295 -2.80 -12.48 10.20
CA ALA A 295 -1.94 -12.38 11.38
C ALA A 295 -2.50 -13.20 12.54
N ASN A 296 -1.66 -14.04 13.14
CA ASN A 296 -2.00 -14.88 14.28
C ASN A 296 -1.35 -14.36 15.58
N ASP A 297 -1.98 -14.64 16.72
CA ASP A 297 -1.48 -14.24 18.05
C ASP A 297 -0.14 -14.91 18.45
N ASN A 298 0.21 -16.01 17.78
CA ASN A 298 1.48 -16.71 17.94
C ASN A 298 2.65 -16.03 17.21
N GLY A 299 2.41 -14.92 16.49
CA GLY A 299 3.41 -14.16 15.74
C GLY A 299 3.51 -14.53 14.27
N GLU A 300 2.82 -15.57 13.79
CA GLU A 300 2.84 -15.92 12.38
C GLU A 300 1.92 -15.02 11.55
N VAL A 301 2.47 -14.43 10.49
CA VAL A 301 1.71 -13.75 9.44
C VAL A 301 1.75 -14.59 8.17
N SER A 302 0.63 -15.15 7.73
CA SER A 302 0.56 -15.98 6.52
C SER A 302 -0.02 -15.22 5.33
N GLN A 303 0.49 -15.51 4.14
CA GLN A 303 -0.01 -14.98 2.88
C GLN A 303 -0.78 -16.06 2.12
N TRP A 304 -2.00 -15.71 1.72
CA TRP A 304 -2.92 -16.56 0.97
C TRP A 304 -3.28 -15.93 -0.36
N PHE A 305 -3.32 -16.70 -1.44
CA PHE A 305 -3.84 -16.26 -2.73
C PHE A 305 -4.51 -17.39 -3.50
N GLU A 306 -5.30 -17.04 -4.52
CA GLU A 306 -5.95 -18.03 -5.39
C GLU A 306 -4.91 -18.80 -6.23
N VAL A 307 -4.91 -20.12 -6.08
CA VAL A 307 -4.19 -21.05 -6.95
C VAL A 307 -5.16 -21.90 -7.75
N ASN A 308 -4.78 -22.28 -8.97
CA ASN A 308 -5.57 -23.23 -9.75
C ASN A 308 -5.43 -24.63 -9.15
N THR A 309 -6.55 -25.22 -8.78
CA THR A 309 -6.68 -26.59 -8.30
C THR A 309 -7.56 -27.41 -9.25
N GLU A 310 -7.69 -28.71 -8.99
CA GLU A 310 -8.63 -29.57 -9.73
C GLU A 310 -10.09 -29.10 -9.59
N ASN A 311 -10.43 -28.44 -8.47
CA ASN A 311 -11.77 -27.92 -8.17
C ASN A 311 -11.94 -26.44 -8.54
N GLY A 312 -11.04 -25.88 -9.35
CA GLY A 312 -11.03 -24.46 -9.73
C GLY A 312 -10.08 -23.62 -8.87
N ARG A 313 -10.26 -22.29 -8.89
CA ARG A 313 -9.41 -21.36 -8.14
C ARG A 313 -9.78 -21.39 -6.67
N GLN A 314 -8.81 -21.63 -5.80
CA GLN A 314 -9.01 -21.67 -4.35
C GLN A 314 -7.90 -20.91 -3.64
N PHE A 315 -8.23 -20.21 -2.57
CA PHE A 315 -7.23 -19.60 -1.69
C PHE A 315 -6.49 -20.70 -0.94
N GLN A 316 -5.16 -20.64 -1.00
CA GLN A 316 -4.26 -21.51 -0.25
C GLN A 316 -3.16 -20.71 0.43
N LYS A 317 -2.63 -21.23 1.55
CA LYS A 317 -1.45 -20.69 2.22
C LYS A 317 -0.24 -20.90 1.31
N ILE A 318 0.48 -19.81 1.03
CA ILE A 318 1.62 -19.84 0.12
C ILE A 318 2.94 -19.69 0.87
N ARG A 319 2.96 -18.82 1.87
CA ARG A 319 4.12 -18.57 2.71
C ARG A 319 3.70 -17.99 4.05
N ALA A 320 4.63 -17.96 4.99
CA ALA A 320 4.46 -17.43 6.33
C ALA A 320 5.69 -16.62 6.74
N PHE A 321 5.45 -15.58 7.53
CA PHE A 321 6.46 -14.70 8.09
C PHE A 321 6.38 -14.75 9.60
N GLU A 322 7.55 -14.89 10.23
CA GLU A 322 7.65 -14.89 11.69
C GLU A 322 7.79 -13.46 12.23
N THR A 323 6.91 -13.11 13.15
CA THR A 323 6.90 -11.83 13.86
C THR A 323 6.85 -12.07 15.37
N SER A 324 6.82 -11.00 16.17
CA SER A 324 6.69 -11.18 17.62
C SER A 324 5.27 -11.60 18.01
N LYS A 325 5.16 -12.36 19.10
CA LYS A 325 3.87 -12.78 19.67
C LYS A 325 3.11 -11.55 20.18
N GLN A 326 1.96 -11.27 19.59
CA GLN A 326 1.12 -10.12 19.92
C GLN A 326 -0.34 -10.52 19.95
N SER A 327 -1.09 -10.08 20.97
CA SER A 327 -2.55 -10.28 21.00
C SER A 327 -3.29 -9.46 19.94
N LYS A 328 -2.64 -8.44 19.38
CA LYS A 328 -3.10 -7.64 18.25
C LYS A 328 -1.90 -7.21 17.42
N LEU A 329 -1.92 -7.56 16.15
CA LEU A 329 -0.89 -7.22 15.17
C LEU A 329 -1.57 -6.58 13.97
N ASN A 330 -1.38 -5.28 13.76
CA ASN A 330 -1.94 -4.60 12.60
C ASN A 330 -0.99 -4.78 11.40
N ILE A 331 -1.54 -5.04 10.23
CA ILE A 331 -0.80 -5.12 8.97
C ILE A 331 -1.12 -3.87 8.14
N PHE A 332 -0.08 -3.19 7.66
CA PHE A 332 -0.21 -2.07 6.73
C PHE A 332 0.49 -2.39 5.43
N THR A 333 -0.10 -2.01 4.30
CA THR A 333 0.41 -2.36 2.98
C THR A 333 0.85 -1.12 2.23
N GLU A 334 1.92 -1.23 1.45
CA GLU A 334 2.36 -0.14 0.57
C GLU A 334 1.35 0.07 -0.58
N PHE A 335 1.43 1.19 -1.28
CA PHE A 335 0.48 1.58 -2.32
C PHE A 335 0.56 0.63 -3.53
N TYR A 336 1.78 0.34 -4.01
CA TYR A 336 2.01 -0.39 -5.27
C TYR A 336 3.01 -1.54 -5.14
N ARG A 337 3.62 -1.72 -3.96
CA ARG A 337 4.63 -2.75 -3.74
C ARG A 337 4.08 -3.85 -2.85
N ARG A 338 4.63 -5.04 -3.03
CA ARG A 338 4.29 -6.21 -2.20
C ARG A 338 5.08 -6.23 -0.88
N THR A 339 5.32 -5.05 -0.33
CA THR A 339 5.89 -4.82 0.99
C THR A 339 4.74 -4.65 1.97
N PHE A 340 4.86 -5.20 3.16
CA PHE A 340 3.95 -4.90 4.25
C PHE A 340 4.72 -4.57 5.53
N PHE A 341 4.05 -3.80 6.37
CA PHE A 341 4.51 -3.39 7.67
C PHE A 341 3.63 -4.06 8.71
N THR A 342 4.21 -4.47 9.83
CA THR A 342 3.46 -4.89 10.99
C THR A 342 3.65 -3.90 12.12
N ALA A 343 2.60 -3.61 12.89
CA ALA A 343 2.70 -2.84 14.12
C ALA A 343 2.03 -3.60 15.26
N GLY A 344 2.82 -3.99 16.25
CA GLY A 344 2.36 -4.62 17.49
C GLY A 344 1.80 -3.60 18.48
N ALA A 345 0.96 -4.07 19.41
CA ALA A 345 0.41 -3.23 20.48
C ALA A 345 1.49 -2.66 21.43
N ASN A 346 2.66 -3.29 21.49
CA ASN A 346 3.84 -2.83 22.22
C ASN A 346 4.65 -1.73 21.48
N GLY A 347 4.23 -1.32 20.28
CA GLY A 347 4.94 -0.35 19.44
C GLY A 347 6.08 -0.94 18.61
N GLU A 348 6.24 -2.27 18.61
CA GLU A 348 7.18 -2.96 17.72
C GLU A 348 6.72 -2.85 16.27
N LEU A 349 7.62 -2.40 15.40
CA LEU A 349 7.38 -2.37 13.96
C LEU A 349 8.14 -3.53 13.30
N GLY A 350 7.63 -4.01 12.18
CA GLY A 350 8.34 -4.97 11.33
C GLY A 350 8.13 -4.59 9.87
N ILE A 351 9.15 -4.81 9.04
CA ILE A 351 9.07 -4.51 7.60
C ILE A 351 9.42 -5.77 6.83
N TYR A 352 8.55 -6.19 5.92
CA TYR A 352 8.68 -7.47 5.20
C TYR A 352 8.44 -7.27 3.71
N TYR A 353 9.21 -7.99 2.88
CA TYR A 353 9.04 -8.02 1.44
C TYR A 353 8.61 -9.41 0.98
N THR A 354 7.41 -9.50 0.43
CA THR A 354 6.74 -10.80 0.27
C THR A 354 7.36 -11.68 -0.79
N THR A 355 7.86 -11.11 -1.91
CA THR A 355 8.34 -11.91 -3.04
C THR A 355 9.66 -12.63 -2.76
N SER A 356 10.55 -12.04 -1.98
CA SER A 356 11.83 -12.66 -1.60
C SER A 356 11.82 -13.31 -0.21
N ASP A 357 10.67 -13.32 0.46
CA ASP A 357 10.52 -13.84 1.83
C ASP A 357 11.50 -13.18 2.83
N ALA A 358 11.76 -11.88 2.64
CA ALA A 358 12.78 -11.17 3.40
C ALA A 358 12.17 -10.32 4.50
N LYS A 359 12.71 -10.45 5.72
CA LYS A 359 12.57 -9.47 6.79
C LYS A 359 13.57 -8.33 6.54
N LEU A 360 13.06 -7.12 6.34
CA LEU A 360 13.85 -5.92 6.08
C LEU A 360 14.20 -5.15 7.36
N TRP A 361 13.35 -5.26 8.39
CA TRP A 361 13.51 -4.63 9.70
C TRP A 361 12.85 -5.45 10.80
#